data_AF-A0A1E5A7C4-F1
#
_entry.id   AF-A0A1E5A7C4-F1
#
_cell.length_a   1.000
_cell.length_b   1.000
_cell.length_c   1.000
_cell.angle_alpha   90.00
_cell.angle_beta   90.00
_cell.angle_gamma   90.00
#
_symmetry.space_group_name_H-M   'P 1'
#
loop_
_entity.id
_entity.type
_entity.pdbx_description
1 polymer ?
#
loop_
_entity_poly.entity_id
_entity_poly.type
_entity_poly.pdbx_seq_one_letter_code
_entity_poly.pdbx_strand_id
1 'polypeptide(L)'
;MATEVNLPFLAINPKDNQPVHFKMTFTRAKFNDLIKSLVNRSIRITEEAIKDAKLTIQDIKDILLVGGSTRVPLVKEELKKLIGKDFK
;
A
#
# COMPACT_ATOMS: atom_id res chain seq x y z
N MET A 1 -0.32 14.77 -2.91
CA MET A 1 0.81 14.65 -1.96
C MET A 1 2.00 14.02 -2.67
N ALA A 2 3.17 14.61 -2.50
CA ALA A 2 4.45 14.12 -3.02
C ALA A 2 5.50 14.23 -1.91
N THR A 3 6.51 13.37 -1.97
CA THR A 3 7.64 13.33 -1.04
C THR A 3 8.91 13.33 -1.85
N GLU A 4 9.90 14.10 -1.42
CA GLU A 4 11.21 14.12 -2.06
C GLU A 4 12.09 13.02 -1.44
N VAL A 5 12.64 12.14 -2.27
CA VAL A 5 13.68 11.17 -1.91
C VAL A 5 15.00 11.79 -2.30
N ASN A 6 15.78 12.21 -1.30
CA ASN A 6 17.09 12.82 -1.49
C ASN A 6 18.17 12.01 -0.77
N LEU A 7 19.05 11.38 -1.53
CA LEU A 7 20.14 10.51 -1.08
C LEU A 7 21.47 11.06 -1.61
N PRO A 8 22.17 11.92 -0.85
CA PRO A 8 23.47 12.43 -1.24
C PRO A 8 24.55 11.35 -1.07
N PHE A 9 25.57 11.36 -1.94
CA PHE A 9 26.69 10.42 -1.89
C PHE A 9 26.25 8.94 -1.93
N LEU A 10 25.24 8.64 -2.75
CA LEU A 10 24.66 7.29 -2.86
C LEU A 10 25.70 6.25 -3.34
N ALA A 11 26.56 6.64 -4.27
CA ALA A 11 27.61 5.78 -4.82
C ALA A 11 28.75 6.62 -5.41
N ILE A 12 29.84 5.97 -5.83
CA ILE A 12 30.87 6.56 -6.69
C ILE A 12 30.66 6.03 -8.11
N ASN A 13 30.62 6.92 -9.11
CA ASN A 13 30.53 6.51 -10.50
C ASN A 13 31.88 5.93 -10.96
N PRO A 14 31.94 4.64 -11.38
CA PRO A 14 33.20 4.00 -11.75
C PRO A 14 33.88 4.62 -12.99
N LYS A 15 33.18 5.41 -13.79
CA LYS A 15 33.71 5.98 -15.04
C LYS A 15 34.51 7.27 -14.85
N ASP A 16 34.11 8.11 -13.91
CA ASP A 16 34.67 9.46 -13.69
C ASP A 16 35.13 9.68 -12.23
N ASN A 17 34.96 8.66 -11.37
CA ASN A 17 35.28 8.67 -9.95
C ASN A 17 34.59 9.81 -9.16
N GLN A 18 33.46 10.31 -9.67
CA GLN A 18 32.68 11.36 -9.01
C GLN A 18 31.54 10.78 -8.13
N PRO A 19 31.16 11.45 -7.02
CA PRO A 19 30.01 11.06 -6.22
C PRO A 19 28.68 11.18 -6.97
N VAL A 20 27.85 10.15 -6.85
CA VAL A 20 26.48 10.12 -7.37
C VAL A 20 25.51 10.58 -6.29
N HIS A 21 24.71 11.59 -6.59
CA HIS A 21 23.61 12.04 -5.76
C HIS A 21 22.29 11.62 -6.39
N PHE A 22 21.39 11.03 -5.61
CA PHE A 22 20.06 10.66 -6.09
C PHE A 22 19.00 11.59 -5.51
N LYS A 23 18.25 12.26 -6.38
CA LYS A 23 17.15 13.13 -6.01
C LYS A 23 15.94 12.82 -6.89
N MET A 24 14.83 12.45 -6.26
CA MET A 24 13.59 12.13 -6.97
C MET A 24 12.37 12.61 -6.19
N THR A 25 11.44 13.29 -6.86
CA THR A 25 10.12 13.56 -6.31
C THR A 25 9.21 12.35 -6.54
N PHE A 26 8.72 11.75 -5.46
CA PHE A 26 7.88 10.56 -5.48
C PHE A 26 6.44 10.90 -5.09
N THR A 27 5.49 10.58 -5.96
CA THR A 27 4.08 10.90 -5.75
C THR A 27 3.33 9.73 -5.12
N ARG A 28 2.28 10.05 -4.34
CA ARG A 28 1.37 9.02 -3.80
C ARG A 28 0.74 8.16 -4.91
N ALA A 29 0.43 8.75 -6.06
CA ALA A 29 -0.11 8.03 -7.20
C ALA A 29 0.87 6.97 -7.70
N LYS A 30 2.17 7.30 -7.82
CA LYS A 30 3.17 6.32 -8.25
C LYS A 30 3.40 5.22 -7.22
N PHE A 31 3.40 5.57 -5.93
CA PHE A 31 3.44 4.57 -4.86
C PHE A 31 2.29 3.58 -4.97
N ASN A 32 1.05 4.09 -5.08
CA ASN A 32 -0.16 3.29 -5.20
C ASN A 32 -0.11 2.34 -6.40
N ASP A 33 0.34 2.83 -7.56
CA ASP A 33 0.54 2.03 -8.77
C ASP A 33 1.49 0.84 -8.54
N LEU A 34 2.64 1.07 -7.89
CA LEU A 34 3.62 0.02 -7.62
C LEU A 34 3.12 -1.05 -6.64
N ILE A 35 2.27 -0.70 -5.67
CA ILE A 35 1.78 -1.64 -4.66
C ILE A 35 0.41 -2.24 -5.00
N LYS A 36 -0.25 -1.79 -6.08
CA LYS A 36 -1.65 -2.13 -6.38
C LYS A 36 -1.91 -3.63 -6.43
N SER A 37 -1.01 -4.40 -7.05
CA SER A 37 -1.13 -5.86 -7.13
C SER A 37 -1.08 -6.54 -5.77
N LEU A 38 -0.25 -6.04 -4.85
CA LEU A 38 -0.13 -6.56 -3.48
C LEU A 38 -1.41 -6.28 -2.68
N VAL A 39 -1.97 -5.07 -2.80
CA VAL A 39 -3.23 -4.71 -2.15
C VAL A 39 -4.39 -5.54 -2.70
N ASN A 40 -4.50 -5.67 -4.03
CA ASN A 40 -5.56 -6.48 -4.64
C ASN A 40 -5.48 -7.95 -4.18
N ARG A 41 -4.27 -8.50 -4.03
CA ARG A 41 -4.07 -9.85 -3.49
C ARG A 41 -4.58 -9.97 -2.05
N SER A 42 -4.33 -8.98 -1.18
CA SER A 42 -4.84 -9.03 0.20
C SER A 42 -6.37 -8.94 0.26
N ILE A 43 -6.99 -8.13 -0.61
CA ILE A 43 -8.46 -8.05 -0.71
C ILE A 43 -9.05 -9.39 -1.14
N ARG A 44 -8.47 -10.02 -2.17
CA ARG A 44 -8.91 -11.35 -2.62
C ARG A 44 -8.85 -12.40 -1.51
N ILE A 45 -7.74 -12.47 -0.77
CA ILE A 45 -7.60 -13.42 0.35
C ILE A 45 -8.64 -13.13 1.44
N THR A 46 -8.97 -11.86 1.67
CA THR A 46 -10.03 -11.47 2.63
C THR A 46 -11.40 -11.99 2.18
N GLU A 47 -11.73 -11.86 0.90
CA GLU A 47 -12.97 -12.43 0.34
C GLU A 47 -13.04 -13.95 0.46
N GLU A 48 -11.93 -14.63 0.16
CA GLU A 48 -11.82 -16.09 0.27
C GLU A 48 -12.04 -16.53 1.73
N ALA A 49 -11.41 -15.86 2.70
CA ALA A 49 -11.59 -16.18 4.12
C ALA A 49 -13.04 -15.99 4.61
N ILE A 50 -13.75 -14.96 4.13
CA ILE A 50 -15.17 -14.75 4.47
C ILE A 50 -16.03 -15.89 3.92
N LYS A 51 -15.77 -16.31 2.67
CA LYS A 51 -16.48 -17.42 2.03
C LYS A 51 -16.21 -18.74 2.76
N ASP A 52 -14.97 -19.01 3.14
CA ASP A 52 -14.59 -20.22 3.87
C ASP A 52 -15.25 -20.29 5.25
N ALA A 53 -15.44 -19.13 5.89
CA ALA A 53 -16.20 -19.00 7.14
C ALA A 53 -17.72 -19.13 6.94
N LYS A 54 -18.21 -19.24 5.70
CA LYS A 54 -19.64 -19.26 5.32
C LYS A 54 -20.40 -18.03 5.83
N LEU A 55 -19.73 -16.89 5.86
CA LEU A 55 -20.31 -15.60 6.26
C LEU A 55 -20.52 -14.71 5.04
N THR A 56 -21.37 -13.71 5.21
CA THR A 56 -21.50 -12.57 4.31
C THR A 56 -20.84 -11.34 4.91
N ILE A 57 -20.62 -10.32 4.09
CA ILE A 57 -20.10 -9.02 4.56
C ILE A 57 -21.07 -8.37 5.57
N GLN A 58 -22.37 -8.64 5.46
CA GLN A 58 -23.36 -8.14 6.42
C GLN A 58 -23.15 -8.71 7.83
N ASP A 59 -22.73 -9.98 7.93
CA ASP A 59 -22.52 -10.69 9.18
C ASP A 59 -21.30 -10.18 9.96
N ILE A 60 -20.40 -9.46 9.28
CA ILE A 60 -19.24 -8.81 9.92
C ILE A 60 -19.71 -7.56 10.64
N LYS A 61 -19.62 -7.61 11.97
CA LYS A 61 -19.99 -6.51 12.87
C LYS A 61 -18.89 -5.45 12.96
N ASP A 62 -17.65 -5.88 13.19
CA ASP A 62 -16.52 -5.02 13.48
C ASP A 62 -15.32 -5.40 12.60
N ILE A 63 -14.55 -4.41 12.17
CA ILE A 63 -13.34 -4.58 11.36
C ILE A 63 -12.18 -3.97 12.14
N LEU A 64 -11.15 -4.77 12.38
CA LEU A 64 -9.94 -4.34 13.07
C LEU A 64 -8.75 -4.35 12.11
N LEU A 65 -8.14 -3.18 11.91
CA LEU A 65 -6.93 -3.04 11.10
C LEU A 65 -5.69 -3.16 11.97
N VAL A 66 -4.90 -4.22 11.75
CA VAL A 66 -3.67 -4.49 12.51
C VAL A 66 -2.44 -4.39 11.61
N GLY A 67 -1.39 -3.73 12.11
CA GLY A 67 -0.11 -3.59 11.42
C GLY A 67 0.06 -2.27 10.67
N GLY A 68 1.31 -1.81 10.53
CA GLY A 68 1.64 -0.49 9.97
C GLY A 68 1.15 -0.29 8.52
N SER A 69 1.19 -1.33 7.70
CA SER A 69 0.77 -1.27 6.29
C SER A 69 -0.72 -0.94 6.10
N THR A 70 -1.55 -1.18 7.11
CA THR A 70 -2.98 -0.79 7.08
C THR A 70 -3.19 0.73 7.15
N ARG A 71 -2.14 1.50 7.47
CA ARG A 71 -2.16 2.97 7.44
C ARG A 71 -2.05 3.52 6.01
N VAL A 72 -1.73 2.69 5.03
CA VAL A 72 -1.71 3.09 3.62
C VAL A 72 -3.15 3.38 3.17
N PRO A 73 -3.46 4.59 2.65
CA PRO A 73 -4.84 4.94 2.27
C PRO A 73 -5.46 3.99 1.24
N LEU A 74 -4.67 3.56 0.24
CA LEU A 74 -5.13 2.62 -0.78
C LEU A 74 -5.68 1.32 -0.19
N VAL A 75 -5.05 0.80 0.88
CA VAL A 75 -5.50 -0.43 1.55
C VAL A 75 -6.89 -0.23 2.16
N LYS A 76 -7.10 0.90 2.86
CA LYS A 76 -8.40 1.23 3.45
C LYS A 76 -9.46 1.47 2.39
N GLU A 77 -9.10 2.15 1.30
CA GLU A 77 -10.01 2.43 0.18
C GLU A 77 -10.47 1.15 -0.51
N GLU A 78 -9.55 0.26 -0.87
CA GLU A 78 -9.90 -1.01 -1.53
C GLU A 78 -10.70 -1.94 -0.59
N LEU A 79 -10.35 -1.98 0.70
CA LEU A 79 -11.15 -2.73 1.68
C LEU A 79 -12.55 -2.14 1.86
N LYS A 80 -12.68 -0.81 1.86
CA LYS A 80 -13.98 -0.14 1.93
C LYS A 80 -14.85 -0.44 0.72
N LYS A 81 -14.26 -0.57 -0.47
CA LYS A 81 -14.99 -1.00 -1.68
C LYS A 81 -15.52 -2.43 -1.55
N LEU A 82 -14.73 -3.33 -0.95
CA LEU A 82 -15.17 -4.70 -0.70
C LEU A 82 -16.31 -4.74 0.33
N ILE A 83 -16.12 -4.08 1.48
CA ILE A 83 -17.02 -4.21 2.64
C ILE A 83 -18.28 -3.34 2.51
N GLY A 84 -18.21 -2.20 1.83
CA GLY A 84 -19.35 -1.27 1.69
C GLY A 84 -19.79 -0.60 3.00
N LYS A 85 -19.03 -0.75 4.10
CA LYS A 85 -19.26 -0.11 5.40
C LYS A 85 -18.03 0.71 5.79
N ASP A 86 -18.25 1.78 6.56
CA ASP A 86 -17.17 2.50 7.22
C ASP A 86 -16.66 1.72 8.43
N PHE A 87 -15.34 1.70 8.60
CA PHE A 87 -14.65 1.09 9.73
C PHE A 87 -13.59 2.04 10.26
N LYS A 88 -13.39 2.04 11.58
CA LYS A 88 -12.47 2.94 12.27
C LYS A 88 -11.02 2.46 12.18
#